data_AF-A0A2U2ZMU9-F1
#
_entry.id   AF-A0A2U2ZMU9-F1
#
_cell.length_a   1.000
_cell.length_b   1.000
_cell.length_c   1.000
_cell.angle_alpha   90.00
_cell.angle_beta   90.00
_cell.angle_gamma   90.00
#
_symmetry.space_group_name_H-M   'P 1'
#
loop_
_entity.id
_entity.type
_entity.pdbx_description
1 polymer ?
#
loop_
_entity_poly.entity_id
_entity_poly.type
_entity_poly.pdbx_seq_one_letter_code
_entity_poly.pdbx_strand_id
1 'polypeptide(L)'
;MNHPWTLTAAHHLAAILNRLRSSAEAARLLEDALVRSRRVLGDGHPVTGNILRTLAMSYQAMGLAHRAQKLLATAPRSPSPRAPRP
;
A
#
# COMPACT_ATOMS: atom_id res chain seq x y z
N MET A 1 7.98 -5.55 -18.13
CA MET A 1 8.88 -6.47 -17.41
C MET A 1 10.14 -5.69 -17.04
N ASN A 2 10.57 -5.79 -15.78
CA ASN A 2 11.88 -5.37 -15.26
C ASN A 2 12.22 -3.87 -15.26
N HIS A 3 11.64 -3.13 -14.31
CA HIS A 3 12.27 -1.90 -13.84
C HIS A 3 13.01 -2.15 -12.52
N PRO A 4 14.34 -1.98 -12.46
CA PRO A 4 15.15 -2.12 -11.23
C PRO A 4 14.59 -1.30 -10.06
N TRP A 5 14.02 -0.11 -10.35
CA TRP A 5 13.38 0.74 -9.35
C TRP A 5 12.14 0.12 -8.69
N THR A 6 11.41 -0.76 -9.38
CA THR A 6 10.26 -1.50 -8.85
C THR A 6 10.70 -2.48 -7.77
N LEU A 7 11.81 -3.19 -8.02
CA LEU A 7 12.39 -4.13 -7.05
C LEU A 7 12.95 -3.39 -5.84
N THR A 8 13.62 -2.25 -6.04
CA THR A 8 14.11 -1.40 -4.94
C THR A 8 12.97 -0.90 -4.06
N ALA A 9 11.85 -0.46 -4.64
CA ALA A 9 10.70 -0.01 -3.88
C ALA A 9 10.05 -1.14 -3.07
N ALA A 10 9.91 -2.33 -3.65
CA ALA A 10 9.40 -3.50 -2.95
C ALA A 10 10.35 -3.96 -1.82
N HIS A 11 11.66 -3.89 -2.04
CA HIS A 11 12.67 -4.24 -1.05
C HIS A 11 12.66 -3.25 0.12
N HIS A 12 12.57 -1.95 -0.16
CA HIS A 12 12.38 -0.93 0.87
C HIS A 12 11.07 -1.14 1.63
N LEU A 13 9.98 -1.52 0.96
CA LEU A 13 8.71 -1.82 1.61
C LEU A 13 8.81 -3.01 2.58
N ALA A 14 9.47 -4.09 2.16
CA ALA A 14 9.70 -5.27 3.01
C ALA A 14 10.59 -4.94 4.22
N ALA A 15 11.62 -4.11 4.02
CA ALA A 15 12.47 -3.61 5.11
C ALA A 15 11.69 -2.71 6.08
N ILE A 16 10.83 -1.84 5.55
CA ILE A 16 9.94 -0.97 6.32
C ILE A 16 8.99 -1.85 7.15
N LEU A 17 8.33 -2.85 6.55
CA LEU A 17 7.43 -3.82 7.22
C LEU A 17 8.10 -4.58 8.37
N ASN A 18 9.35 -5.01 8.20
CA ASN A 18 10.10 -5.66 9.27
C ASN A 18 10.47 -4.69 10.42
N ARG A 19 10.79 -3.43 10.10
CA ARG A 19 11.01 -2.38 11.12
C ARG A 19 9.72 -1.93 11.82
N LEU A 20 8.58 -2.18 11.20
CA LEU A 20 7.23 -1.71 11.52
C LEU A 20 6.56 -2.35 12.73
N ARG A 21 7.29 -3.09 13.58
CA ARG A 21 6.75 -3.53 14.89
C ARG A 21 6.29 -2.35 15.78
N SER A 22 6.61 -1.11 15.40
CA SER A 22 5.98 0.12 15.88
C SER A 22 5.04 0.69 14.80
N SER A 23 3.72 0.64 15.03
CA SER A 23 2.73 0.79 13.96
C SER A 23 2.47 2.22 13.48
N ALA A 24 2.79 3.27 14.24
CA ALA A 24 2.46 4.66 13.85
C ALA A 24 3.45 5.29 12.83
N GLU A 25 4.75 5.00 12.96
CA GLU A 25 5.82 5.61 12.17
C GLU A 25 5.87 5.07 10.73
N ALA A 26 6.04 3.77 10.59
CA ALA A 26 5.20 2.90 9.77
C ALA A 26 4.19 3.55 8.78
N ALA A 27 3.01 3.97 9.28
CA ALA A 27 1.97 4.52 8.41
C ALA A 27 2.40 5.84 7.77
N ARG A 28 3.11 6.71 8.49
CA ARG A 28 3.63 7.95 7.91
C ARG A 28 4.61 7.68 6.77
N LEU A 29 5.52 6.73 6.94
CA LEU A 29 6.47 6.34 5.88
C LEU A 29 5.77 5.74 4.66
N LEU A 30 4.73 4.92 4.89
CA LEU A 30 3.93 4.32 3.83
C LEU A 30 3.06 5.35 3.09
N GLU A 31 2.54 6.37 3.77
CA GLU A 31 1.85 7.52 3.16
C GLU A 31 2.79 8.28 2.22
N ASP A 32 4.00 8.59 2.67
CA ASP A 32 5.02 9.27 1.86
C ASP A 32 5.44 8.44 0.64
N ALA A 33 5.64 7.14 0.84
CA ALA A 33 5.94 6.21 -0.25
C ALA A 33 4.79 6.13 -1.25
N LEU A 34 3.54 6.18 -0.79
CA LEU A 34 2.36 6.16 -1.66
C LEU A 34 2.33 7.41 -2.53
N VAL A 35 2.55 8.61 -1.96
CA VAL A 35 2.58 9.88 -2.72
C VAL A 35 3.68 9.85 -3.78
N ARG A 36 4.88 9.40 -3.42
CA ARG A 36 6.00 9.29 -4.39
C ARG A 36 5.71 8.26 -5.48
N SER A 37 5.17 7.08 -5.11
CA SER A 37 4.82 6.04 -6.08
C SER A 37 3.72 6.48 -7.04
N ARG A 38 2.70 7.21 -6.58
CA ARG A 38 1.67 7.80 -7.44
C ARG A 38 2.25 8.79 -8.44
N ARG A 39 3.16 9.67 -7.99
CA ARG A 39 3.78 10.68 -8.85
C ARG A 39 4.74 10.10 -9.88
N VAL A 40 5.50 9.06 -9.51
CA VAL A 40 6.55 8.48 -10.37
C VAL A 40 6.02 7.35 -11.24
N LEU A 41 5.18 6.49 -10.69
CA LEU A 41 4.74 5.23 -11.32
C LEU A 41 3.26 5.29 -11.75
N GLY A 42 2.48 6.22 -11.19
CA GLY A 42 1.05 6.31 -11.43
C GLY A 42 0.22 5.39 -10.53
N ASP A 43 -1.09 5.65 -10.53
CA ASP A 43 -2.07 4.93 -9.70
C ASP A 43 -2.31 3.47 -10.13
N GLY A 44 -2.14 3.16 -11.43
CA GLY A 44 -2.33 1.81 -11.97
C GLY A 44 -1.15 0.86 -11.77
N HIS A 45 -0.06 1.33 -11.15
CA HIS A 45 1.16 0.54 -11.05
C HIS A 45 1.10 -0.47 -9.88
N PRO A 46 1.56 -1.73 -10.07
CA PRO A 46 1.51 -2.76 -9.02
C PRO A 46 2.19 -2.35 -7.70
N VAL A 47 3.27 -1.55 -7.78
CA VAL A 47 3.96 -1.03 -6.59
C VAL A 47 3.07 -0.08 -5.79
N THR A 48 2.37 0.83 -6.46
CA THR A 48 1.43 1.76 -5.84
C THR A 48 0.32 0.98 -5.14
N GLY A 49 -0.24 -0.04 -5.79
CA GLY A 49 -1.23 -0.95 -5.20
C GLY A 49 -0.72 -1.74 -4.00
N ASN A 50 0.54 -2.20 -4.04
CA ASN A 50 1.17 -2.89 -2.91
C ASN A 50 1.35 -1.98 -1.70
N ILE A 51 1.82 -0.74 -1.91
CA ILE A 51 1.97 0.25 -0.83
C ILE A 51 0.60 0.54 -0.19
N LEU A 52 -0.43 0.71 -1.03
CA LEU A 52 -1.81 0.94 -0.62
C LEU A 52 -2.35 -0.17 0.29
N ARG A 53 -2.17 -1.43 -0.11
CA ARG A 53 -2.57 -2.61 0.67
C ARG A 53 -1.79 -2.69 1.99
N THR A 54 -0.49 -2.43 1.95
CA THR A 54 0.35 -2.45 3.15
C THR A 54 -0.04 -1.37 4.16
N LEU A 55 -0.31 -0.15 3.69
CA LEU A 55 -0.79 0.95 4.55
C LEU A 55 -2.16 0.64 5.17
N ALA A 56 -3.07 0.02 4.41
CA ALA A 56 -4.35 -0.45 4.93
C ALA A 56 -4.18 -1.49 6.06
N MET A 57 -3.28 -2.47 5.89
CA MET A 57 -2.99 -3.47 6.92
C MET A 57 -2.38 -2.82 8.18
N SER A 58 -1.46 -1.86 8.02
CA SER A 58 -0.90 -1.12 9.16
C SER A 58 -1.98 -0.35 9.92
N TYR A 59 -2.90 0.32 9.23
CA TYR A 59 -4.04 0.97 9.89
C TYR A 59 -4.97 -0.02 10.60
N GLN A 60 -5.21 -1.21 10.05
CA GLN A 60 -5.98 -2.24 10.74
C GLN A 60 -5.28 -2.72 12.01
N ALA A 61 -3.96 -2.94 11.97
CA ALA A 61 -3.17 -3.34 13.13
C ALA A 61 -3.17 -2.28 14.25
N MET A 62 -3.36 -1.00 13.89
CA MET A 62 -3.54 0.11 14.85
C MET A 62 -4.96 0.26 15.38
N GLY A 63 -5.92 -0.57 14.95
CA GLY A 63 -7.34 -0.38 15.23
C GLY A 63 -7.99 0.76 14.44
N LEU A 64 -7.29 1.36 13.48
CA LEU A 64 -7.76 2.44 12.61
C LEU A 64 -8.42 1.90 11.34
N ALA A 65 -9.35 0.95 11.50
CA ALA A 65 -10.01 0.27 10.38
C ALA A 65 -10.74 1.25 9.42
N HIS A 66 -11.29 2.35 9.96
CA HIS A 66 -11.93 3.40 9.16
C HIS A 66 -10.96 4.09 8.19
N ARG A 67 -9.69 4.31 8.60
CA ARG A 67 -8.66 4.88 7.72
C ARG A 67 -8.24 3.88 6.65
N ALA A 68 -8.08 2.61 7.02
CA ALA A 68 -7.78 1.54 6.06
C ALA A 68 -8.86 1.46 4.97
N GLN A 69 -10.13 1.51 5.37
CA GLN A 69 -11.26 1.40 4.43
C GLN A 69 -11.37 2.62 3.52
N LYS A 70 -11.21 3.84 4.07
CA LYS A 70 -11.19 5.07 3.27
C LYS A 70 -10.03 5.07 2.26
N LEU A 71 -8.86 4.61 2.68
CA LEU A 71 -7.68 4.50 1.83
C LEU A 71 -7.93 3.52 0.66
N LEU A 72 -8.45 2.33 0.94
CA LEU A 72 -8.80 1.35 -0.10
C LEU A 72 -9.92 1.84 -1.03
N ALA A 73 -10.87 2.62 -0.51
CA ALA A 73 -11.92 3.24 -1.32
C ALA A 73 -11.39 4.33 -2.26
N THR A 74 -10.30 5.02 -1.88
CA THR A 74 -9.62 6.04 -2.70
C THR A 74 -8.55 5.46 -3.64
N ALA A 75 -8.25 4.16 -3.54
CA ALA A 75 -7.49 3.49 -4.58
C ALA A 75 -8.37 3.37 -5.83
N PRO A 76 -7.83 3.53 -7.04
CA PRO A 76 -8.59 3.10 -8.22
C PRO A 76 -8.99 1.65 -8.00
N ARG A 77 -10.27 1.34 -8.19
CA ARG A 77 -10.79 -0.02 -8.06
C ARG A 77 -10.06 -0.91 -9.07
N SER A 78 -8.98 -1.57 -8.64
CA SER A 78 -8.55 -2.79 -9.32
C SER A 78 -9.73 -3.76 -9.20
N PRO A 79 -10.21 -4.37 -10.30
CA PRO A 79 -11.43 -5.14 -10.28
C PRO A 79 -11.25 -6.27 -9.27
N SER A 80 -12.04 -6.20 -8.20
CA SER A 80 -12.27 -7.34 -7.33
C SER A 80 -12.73 -8.49 -8.23
N PRO A 81 -12.07 -9.66 -8.27
CA PRO A 81 -12.70 -10.85 -8.81
C PRO A 81 -13.88 -11.13 -7.86
N ARG A 82 -15.03 -10.67 -8.34
CA ARG A 82 -16.38 -10.88 -7.83
C ARG A 82 -16.47 -12.17 -7.02
N ALA A 83 -16.94 -12.06 -5.78
CA ALA A 83 -17.43 -13.23 -5.05
C ALA A 83 -18.41 -14.02 -5.95
N PRO A 84 -18.37 -15.37 -5.94
CA PRO A 84 -19.35 -16.15 -6.66
C PRO A 84 -20.73 -15.82 -6.11
N ARG A 85 -21.63 -15.38 -6.99
CA ARG A 85 -23.04 -15.23 -6.67
C ARG A 85 -23.63 -16.66 -6.53
N PRO A 86 -24.57 -16.87 -5.58
CA PRO A 86 -25.21 -18.16 -5.38
C PRO A 86 -26.02 -18.60 -6.60
#